data_AF-A0A257M4S1-F1
#
_entry.id   AF-A0A257M4S1-F1
#
_cell.length_a   1.000
_cell.length_b   1.000
_cell.length_c   1.000
_cell.angle_alpha   90.00
_cell.angle_beta   90.00
_cell.angle_gamma   90.00
#
_symmetry.space_group_name_H-M   'P 1'
#
loop_
_entity.id
_entity.type
_entity.pdbx_description
1 polymer ?
#
loop_
_entity_poly.entity_id
_entity_poly.type
_entity_poly.pdbx_seq_one_letter_code
_entity_poly.pdbx_strand_id
1 'polypeptide(L)'
;TYLPNVNEMTDFNMWTWNSRVFPGIDPLPVRLGDKVRVRIGNLTMTNHPIHLHGHSFAVTCTDGGWVPESAQLPETTTDVPVGAVRAFDVLADNPGDWAFHCHKSHHTMNSMGHDMRNMIGVSKKDLAKAVGKLAPDAMVMGSTGMAMGEMEMPMPDNTLMMMSGSGQFGPIEMGGMFSVMKIREGMARDDYKDPGPYKNPQGTVAYEVDAPASAAPRQNGGKEEGGTTQMKGMKGMKGMKGM
;
A
#
# COMPACT_ATOMS: atom_id res chain seq x y z
N THR A 1 -13.25 -5.28 27.15
CA THR A 1 -13.47 -5.28 25.68
C THR A 1 -12.16 -5.63 25.01
N TYR A 2 -12.14 -6.69 24.20
CA TYR A 2 -10.94 -7.09 23.46
C TYR A 2 -10.76 -6.14 22.28
N LEU A 3 -9.71 -5.32 22.29
CA LEU A 3 -9.29 -4.57 21.10
C LEU A 3 -8.52 -5.54 20.20
N PRO A 4 -8.93 -5.73 18.93
CA PRO A 4 -8.17 -6.58 18.01
C PRO A 4 -6.73 -6.08 17.89
N ASN A 5 -5.77 -6.96 18.15
CA ASN A 5 -4.36 -6.68 17.88
C ASN A 5 -4.07 -6.96 16.40
N VAL A 6 -3.97 -5.91 15.59
CA VAL A 6 -3.64 -6.02 14.16
C VAL A 6 -2.19 -6.47 13.90
N ASN A 7 -1.35 -6.46 14.95
CA ASN A 7 0.02 -6.95 14.91
C ASN A 7 0.12 -8.39 15.45
N GLU A 8 -0.98 -9.03 15.84
CA GLU A 8 -0.95 -10.41 16.33
C GLU A 8 -0.50 -11.34 15.21
N MET A 9 0.72 -11.87 15.32
CA MET A 9 1.27 -12.80 14.36
C MET A 9 1.20 -14.20 14.98
N THR A 10 0.27 -15.02 14.48
CA THR A 10 0.22 -16.45 14.85
C THR A 10 1.51 -17.15 14.44
N ASP A 11 1.83 -18.32 15.00
CA ASP A 11 3.06 -19.09 14.74
C ASP A 11 3.43 -19.28 13.25
N PHE A 12 2.47 -19.12 12.33
CA PHE A 12 2.69 -19.00 10.89
C PHE A 12 2.76 -17.53 10.46
N ASN A 13 3.97 -17.03 10.18
CA ASN A 13 4.23 -15.65 9.75
C ASN A 13 4.92 -15.57 8.37
N MET A 14 4.54 -16.46 7.46
CA MET A 14 5.01 -16.44 6.07
C MET A 14 3.80 -16.42 5.15
N TRP A 15 3.71 -15.35 4.36
CA TRP A 15 2.61 -15.08 3.46
C TRP A 15 3.09 -15.26 2.03
N THR A 16 2.47 -16.22 1.34
CA THR A 16 2.95 -16.72 0.04
C THR A 16 1.81 -16.75 -0.97
N TRP A 17 2.17 -16.71 -2.25
CA TRP A 17 1.30 -17.14 -3.34
C TRP A 17 1.85 -18.43 -3.93
N ASN A 18 1.03 -19.47 -3.95
CA ASN A 18 1.42 -20.79 -4.45
C ASN A 18 2.77 -21.26 -3.87
N SER A 19 2.96 -21.07 -2.56
CA SER A 19 4.17 -21.42 -1.81
C SER A 19 5.44 -20.64 -2.18
N ARG A 20 5.33 -19.55 -2.94
CA ARG A 20 6.44 -18.63 -3.27
C ARG A 20 6.21 -17.26 -2.65
N VAL A 21 7.29 -16.57 -2.36
CA VAL A 21 7.32 -15.17 -1.89
C VAL A 21 8.02 -14.31 -2.93
N PHE A 22 7.69 -13.02 -2.99
CA PHE A 22 8.45 -12.07 -3.79
C PHE A 22 9.92 -12.04 -3.31
N PRO A 23 10.92 -11.98 -4.23
CA PRO A 23 10.83 -11.79 -5.67
C PRO A 23 10.75 -13.10 -6.47
N GLY A 24 10.54 -14.22 -5.80
CA GLY A 24 10.38 -15.53 -6.42
C GLY A 24 8.98 -15.82 -6.96
N ILE A 25 8.03 -14.88 -6.89
CA ILE A 25 6.72 -15.01 -7.54
C ILE A 25 6.84 -14.48 -8.97
N ASP A 26 6.46 -15.30 -9.95
CA ASP A 26 6.50 -14.89 -11.35
C ASP A 26 5.52 -13.73 -11.62
N PRO A 27 5.85 -12.80 -12.53
CA PRO A 27 4.91 -11.77 -12.95
C PRO A 27 3.69 -12.38 -13.63
N LEU A 28 2.67 -11.54 -13.89
CA LEU A 28 1.50 -11.89 -14.67
C LEU A 28 1.53 -11.15 -16.01
N PRO A 29 2.15 -11.70 -17.07
CA PRO A 29 2.11 -11.12 -18.41
C PRO A 29 0.71 -11.18 -18.99
N VAL A 30 0.26 -10.04 -19.51
CA VAL A 30 -1.08 -9.88 -20.06
C VAL A 30 -0.98 -9.08 -21.36
N ARG A 31 -1.71 -9.50 -22.38
CA ARG A 31 -1.82 -8.77 -23.63
C ARG A 31 -2.82 -7.62 -23.47
N LEU A 32 -2.45 -6.44 -23.99
CA LEU A 32 -3.33 -5.27 -24.03
C LEU A 32 -4.65 -5.61 -24.73
N GLY A 33 -5.76 -5.23 -24.09
CA GLY A 33 -7.13 -5.47 -24.54
C GLY A 33 -7.73 -6.81 -24.09
N ASP A 34 -6.96 -7.69 -23.44
CA ASP A 34 -7.50 -8.95 -22.94
C ASP A 34 -8.44 -8.73 -21.74
N LYS A 35 -9.50 -9.55 -21.67
CA LYS A 35 -10.32 -9.70 -20.46
C LYS A 35 -9.73 -10.81 -19.63
N VAL A 36 -9.11 -10.45 -18.51
CA VAL A 36 -8.40 -11.39 -17.63
C VAL A 36 -9.30 -11.73 -16.45
N ARG A 37 -9.54 -13.02 -16.24
CA ARG A 37 -10.19 -13.52 -15.02
C ARG A 37 -9.15 -14.03 -14.05
N VAL A 38 -9.07 -13.42 -12.88
CA VAL A 38 -8.23 -13.88 -11.77
C VAL A 38 -9.08 -14.69 -10.81
N ARG A 39 -8.58 -15.85 -10.38
CA ARG A 39 -9.21 -16.68 -9.35
C ARG A 39 -8.25 -16.84 -8.19
N ILE A 40 -8.73 -16.60 -6.98
CA ILE A 40 -7.91 -16.62 -5.78
C ILE A 40 -8.63 -17.48 -4.75
N GLY A 41 -7.94 -18.53 -4.28
CA GLY A 41 -8.36 -19.32 -3.14
C GLY A 41 -7.50 -18.99 -1.93
N ASN A 42 -8.13 -18.77 -0.79
CA ASN A 42 -7.41 -18.52 0.46
C ASN A 42 -7.34 -19.80 1.30
N LEU A 43 -6.14 -20.35 1.40
CA LEU A 43 -5.83 -21.55 2.18
C LEU A 43 -5.14 -21.23 3.52
N THR A 44 -5.08 -19.94 3.91
CA THR A 44 -4.40 -19.50 5.13
C THR A 44 -5.38 -19.17 6.25
N MET A 45 -4.85 -18.85 7.44
CA MET A 45 -5.62 -18.63 8.66
C MET A 45 -6.14 -17.20 8.85
N THR A 46 -6.00 -16.33 7.85
CA THR A 46 -6.48 -14.94 7.90
C THR A 46 -6.97 -14.49 6.53
N ASN A 47 -7.80 -13.46 6.49
CA ASN A 47 -8.30 -12.90 5.23
C ASN A 47 -7.21 -12.14 4.45
N HIS A 48 -7.35 -12.07 3.14
CA HIS A 48 -6.43 -11.34 2.26
C HIS A 48 -7.18 -10.32 1.41
N PRO A 49 -7.06 -9.01 1.68
CA PRO A 49 -7.49 -7.99 0.74
C PRO A 49 -6.51 -7.97 -0.44
N ILE A 50 -6.94 -8.43 -1.61
CA ILE A 50 -6.10 -8.48 -2.81
C ILE A 50 -6.37 -7.24 -3.65
N HIS A 51 -5.31 -6.48 -3.93
CA HIS A 51 -5.33 -5.19 -4.60
C HIS A 51 -4.56 -5.24 -5.92
N LEU A 52 -5.12 -4.63 -6.96
CA LEU A 52 -4.48 -4.42 -8.26
C LEU A 52 -4.36 -2.93 -8.54
N HIS A 53 -3.15 -2.48 -8.84
CA HIS A 53 -2.88 -1.09 -9.22
C HIS A 53 -3.35 -0.80 -10.65
N GLY A 54 -3.65 0.47 -10.92
CA GLY A 54 -3.91 0.99 -12.28
C GLY A 54 -5.23 0.55 -12.92
N HIS A 55 -6.01 -0.30 -12.26
CA HIS A 55 -7.25 -0.87 -12.78
C HIS A 55 -8.34 -0.91 -11.71
N SER A 56 -9.58 -0.77 -12.15
CA SER A 56 -10.72 -1.33 -11.43
C SER A 56 -11.10 -2.68 -12.05
N PHE A 57 -11.68 -3.55 -11.25
CA PHE A 57 -12.16 -4.86 -11.66
C PHE A 57 -13.53 -5.15 -11.07
N ALA A 58 -14.27 -6.05 -11.70
CA ALA A 58 -15.57 -6.52 -11.21
C ALA A 58 -15.39 -7.84 -10.46
N VAL A 59 -15.87 -7.94 -9.21
CA VAL A 59 -15.92 -9.23 -8.50
C VAL A 59 -17.03 -10.08 -9.09
N THR A 60 -16.65 -11.12 -9.84
CA THR A 60 -17.58 -11.94 -10.64
C THR A 60 -17.98 -13.23 -9.95
N CYS A 61 -17.27 -13.66 -8.90
CA CYS A 61 -17.60 -14.88 -8.16
C CYS A 61 -17.26 -14.76 -6.67
N THR A 62 -18.14 -15.29 -5.84
CA THR A 62 -17.95 -15.49 -4.40
C THR A 62 -18.26 -16.95 -4.03
N ASP A 63 -18.16 -17.33 -2.76
CA ASP A 63 -18.54 -18.68 -2.31
C ASP A 63 -20.05 -18.95 -2.49
N GLY A 64 -20.85 -17.90 -2.65
CA GLY A 64 -22.27 -18.00 -3.04
C GLY A 64 -22.50 -18.28 -4.53
N GLY A 65 -21.43 -18.35 -5.33
CA GLY A 65 -21.48 -18.56 -6.78
C GLY A 65 -21.18 -17.30 -7.61
N TRP A 66 -21.54 -17.37 -8.89
CA TRP A 66 -21.34 -16.28 -9.85
C TRP A 66 -22.26 -15.09 -9.52
N VAL A 67 -21.67 -13.90 -9.47
CA VAL A 67 -22.38 -12.64 -9.22
C VAL A 67 -23.01 -12.18 -10.54
N PRO A 68 -24.33 -11.95 -10.60
CA PRO A 68 -24.98 -11.37 -11.78
C PRO A 68 -24.38 -10.01 -12.13
N GLU A 69 -24.26 -9.69 -13.42
CA GLU A 69 -23.65 -8.43 -13.88
C GLU A 69 -24.28 -7.18 -13.22
N SER A 70 -25.59 -7.19 -12.99
CA SER A 70 -26.32 -6.12 -12.30
C SER A 70 -25.94 -5.90 -10.83
N ALA A 71 -25.21 -6.84 -10.23
CA ALA A 71 -24.76 -6.80 -8.84
C ALA A 71 -23.22 -6.73 -8.72
N GLN A 72 -22.50 -6.67 -9.85
CA GLN A 72 -21.06 -6.48 -9.85
C GLN A 72 -20.74 -5.00 -9.66
N LEU A 73 -19.88 -4.69 -8.70
CA LEU A 73 -19.40 -3.34 -8.45
C LEU A 73 -17.93 -3.22 -8.88
N PRO A 74 -17.51 -2.05 -9.39
CA PRO A 74 -16.11 -1.79 -9.67
C PRO A 74 -15.35 -1.66 -8.35
N GLU A 75 -14.34 -2.50 -8.18
CA GLU A 75 -13.46 -2.55 -7.02
C GLU A 75 -12.01 -2.37 -7.47
N THR A 76 -11.14 -1.96 -6.56
CA THR A 76 -9.68 -2.06 -6.76
C THR A 76 -9.05 -3.05 -5.80
N THR A 77 -9.79 -3.43 -4.76
CA THR A 77 -9.38 -4.39 -3.74
C THR A 77 -10.55 -5.29 -3.40
N THR A 78 -10.34 -6.60 -3.33
CA THR A 78 -11.36 -7.54 -2.87
C THR A 78 -10.83 -8.36 -1.71
N ASP A 79 -11.61 -8.45 -0.64
CA ASP A 79 -11.26 -9.31 0.49
C ASP A 79 -11.54 -10.79 0.14
N VAL A 80 -10.55 -11.64 0.40
CA VAL A 80 -10.64 -13.09 0.25
C VAL A 80 -10.64 -13.72 1.65
N PRO A 81 -11.82 -14.09 2.19
CA PRO A 81 -11.93 -14.70 3.51
C PRO A 81 -11.21 -16.05 3.62
N VAL A 82 -11.00 -16.52 4.84
CA VAL A 82 -10.41 -17.85 5.11
C VAL A 82 -11.27 -18.96 4.49
N GLY A 83 -10.66 -19.88 3.75
CA GLY A 83 -11.35 -21.01 3.11
C GLY A 83 -12.22 -20.63 1.91
N ALA A 84 -12.21 -19.37 1.50
CA ALA A 84 -13.02 -18.86 0.41
C ALA A 84 -12.29 -18.86 -0.94
N VAL A 85 -13.08 -18.85 -2.01
CA VAL A 85 -12.63 -18.54 -3.36
C VAL A 85 -13.29 -17.24 -3.83
N ARG A 86 -12.52 -16.39 -4.47
CA ARG A 86 -13.01 -15.21 -5.19
C ARG A 86 -12.56 -15.27 -6.64
N ALA A 87 -13.39 -14.77 -7.55
CA ALA A 87 -12.97 -14.45 -8.90
C ALA A 87 -13.33 -13.01 -9.24
N PHE A 88 -12.46 -12.35 -9.98
CA PHE A 88 -12.74 -11.03 -10.54
C PHE A 88 -12.24 -10.95 -11.98
N ASP A 89 -12.89 -10.08 -12.75
CA ASP A 89 -12.57 -9.84 -14.15
C ASP A 89 -12.00 -8.42 -14.29
N VAL A 90 -10.85 -8.32 -14.94
CA VAL A 90 -10.19 -7.05 -15.26
C VAL A 90 -10.06 -6.92 -16.77
N LEU A 91 -10.34 -5.72 -17.29
CA LEU A 91 -10.00 -5.35 -18.65
C LEU A 91 -8.57 -4.79 -18.64
N ALA A 92 -7.66 -5.42 -19.37
CA ALA A 92 -6.28 -4.95 -19.47
C ALA A 92 -6.16 -3.82 -20.50
N ASP A 93 -6.71 -2.65 -20.19
CA ASP A 93 -6.74 -1.48 -21.09
C ASP A 93 -5.63 -0.44 -20.80
N ASN A 94 -4.86 -0.65 -19.74
CA ASN A 94 -3.82 0.27 -19.29
C ASN A 94 -2.42 -0.39 -19.37
N PRO A 95 -1.63 -0.18 -20.45
CA PRO A 95 -0.33 -0.81 -20.60
C PRO A 95 0.67 -0.29 -19.56
N GLY A 96 1.39 -1.21 -18.90
CA GLY A 96 2.26 -0.86 -17.78
C GLY A 96 2.77 -2.04 -16.97
N ASP A 97 3.50 -1.74 -15.90
CA ASP A 97 3.89 -2.67 -14.84
C ASP A 97 3.09 -2.31 -13.58
N TRP A 98 2.08 -3.12 -13.25
CA TRP A 98 1.13 -2.82 -12.18
C TRP A 98 1.31 -3.74 -11.00
N ALA A 99 1.57 -3.16 -9.83
CA ALA A 99 1.65 -3.93 -8.59
C ALA A 99 0.35 -4.68 -8.32
N PHE A 100 0.48 -5.95 -7.97
CA PHE A 100 -0.62 -6.83 -7.62
C PHE A 100 -0.25 -7.53 -6.33
N HIS A 101 -1.01 -7.31 -5.25
CA HIS A 101 -0.56 -7.73 -3.93
C HIS A 101 -1.67 -7.84 -2.89
N CYS A 102 -1.37 -8.52 -1.78
CA CYS A 102 -2.20 -8.39 -0.58
C CYS A 102 -1.98 -7.00 0.04
N HIS A 103 -3.05 -6.34 0.47
CA HIS A 103 -3.04 -4.98 1.01
C HIS A 103 -2.82 -4.91 2.54
N LYS A 104 -2.38 -6.02 3.14
CA LYS A 104 -1.88 -6.03 4.52
C LYS A 104 -0.37 -5.96 4.50
N SER A 105 0.20 -4.91 5.08
CA SER A 105 1.65 -4.63 5.06
C SER A 105 2.52 -5.85 5.46
N HIS A 106 2.13 -6.57 6.51
CA HIS A 106 2.83 -7.77 6.96
C HIS A 106 2.69 -8.96 5.99
N HIS A 107 1.64 -9.01 5.17
CA HIS A 107 1.50 -9.99 4.09
C HIS A 107 2.33 -9.62 2.86
N THR A 108 2.40 -8.32 2.52
CA THR A 108 3.15 -7.85 1.34
C THR A 108 4.65 -7.90 1.56
N MET A 109 5.12 -7.59 2.77
CA MET A 109 6.54 -7.50 3.11
C MET A 109 7.06 -8.74 3.86
N ASN A 110 6.20 -9.60 4.44
CA ASN A 110 6.63 -10.67 5.37
C ASN A 110 7.45 -10.12 6.57
N SER A 111 8.07 -11.01 7.35
CA SER A 111 9.11 -10.77 8.36
C SER A 111 8.96 -9.50 9.24
N MET A 112 7.75 -9.12 9.64
CA MET A 112 7.49 -7.98 10.55
C MET A 112 7.73 -8.36 12.03
N GLY A 113 7.69 -7.39 12.95
CA GLY A 113 7.82 -7.67 14.40
C GLY A 113 6.52 -8.23 15.02
N HIS A 114 6.63 -9.22 15.92
CA HIS A 114 5.48 -9.96 16.48
C HIS A 114 4.88 -9.35 17.76
N ASP A 115 5.67 -8.62 18.57
CA ASP A 115 5.23 -8.08 19.88
C ASP A 115 5.06 -6.56 19.89
N MET A 116 4.76 -5.97 18.73
CA MET A 116 4.52 -4.54 18.65
C MET A 116 3.16 -4.20 19.24
N ARG A 117 3.12 -3.28 20.21
CA ARG A 117 1.86 -2.69 20.69
C ARG A 117 1.08 -2.10 19.51
N ASN A 118 -0.24 -2.14 19.58
CA ASN A 118 -1.09 -1.50 18.58
C ASN A 118 -0.81 0.01 18.55
N MET A 119 -0.42 0.53 17.38
CA MET A 119 -0.03 1.92 17.18
C MET A 119 -1.13 2.76 16.51
N ILE A 120 -2.35 2.24 16.38
CA ILE A 120 -3.48 2.99 15.82
C ILE A 120 -3.74 4.25 16.66
N GLY A 121 -3.79 5.40 15.99
CA GLY A 121 -3.96 6.70 16.63
C GLY A 121 -2.67 7.31 17.20
N VAL A 122 -1.54 6.62 17.14
CA VAL A 122 -0.25 7.17 17.57
C VAL A 122 0.32 8.09 16.47
N SER A 123 0.71 9.29 16.86
CA SER A 123 1.39 10.25 15.99
C SER A 123 2.76 9.72 15.56
N LYS A 124 2.95 9.51 14.25
CA LYS A 124 4.24 9.09 13.67
C LYS A 124 5.37 10.06 14.01
N LYS A 125 5.08 11.36 14.04
CA LYS A 125 6.05 12.42 14.36
C LYS A 125 6.54 12.32 15.80
N ASP A 126 5.61 12.14 16.74
CA ASP A 126 5.95 12.06 18.16
C ASP A 126 6.66 10.74 18.47
N LEU A 127 6.24 9.65 17.82
CA LEU A 127 6.93 8.37 17.87
C LEU A 127 8.36 8.49 17.36
N ALA A 128 8.58 9.08 16.19
CA ALA A 128 9.92 9.27 15.63
C ALA A 128 10.82 10.12 16.55
N LYS A 129 10.26 11.19 17.15
CA LYS A 129 10.98 12.01 18.12
C LYS A 129 11.33 11.24 19.40
N ALA A 130 10.45 10.38 19.88
CA ALA A 130 10.69 9.57 21.06
C ALA A 130 11.72 8.46 20.79
N VAL A 131 11.59 7.77 19.66
CA VAL A 131 12.51 6.70 19.23
C VAL A 131 13.90 7.28 18.95
N GLY A 132 14.01 8.37 18.22
CA GLY A 132 15.31 8.99 17.90
C GLY A 132 16.08 9.50 19.12
N LYS A 133 15.42 9.73 20.26
CA LYS A 133 16.11 10.02 21.54
C LYS A 133 16.73 8.77 22.18
N LEU A 134 16.17 7.60 21.93
CA LEU A 134 16.56 6.33 22.54
C LEU A 134 17.50 5.52 21.64
N ALA A 135 17.23 5.52 20.35
CA ALA A 135 17.98 4.85 19.30
C ALA A 135 18.15 5.83 18.14
N PRO A 136 19.23 6.64 18.13
CA PRO A 136 19.47 7.66 17.12
C PRO A 136 19.54 7.10 15.69
N ASP A 137 19.97 5.84 15.57
CA ASP A 137 20.11 5.14 14.29
C ASP A 137 18.82 4.45 13.83
N ALA A 138 17.78 4.40 14.68
CA ALA A 138 16.52 3.76 14.34
C ALA A 138 15.62 4.70 13.53
N MET A 139 15.21 4.26 12.33
CA MET A 139 14.31 5.02 11.48
C MET A 139 12.87 4.54 11.59
N VAL A 140 11.95 5.50 11.76
CA VAL A 140 10.52 5.21 11.68
C VAL A 140 10.11 5.18 10.21
N MET A 141 9.62 4.02 9.78
CA MET A 141 9.13 3.75 8.42
C MET A 141 8.21 4.86 7.90
N GLY A 142 8.55 5.43 6.74
CA GLY A 142 7.73 6.42 6.03
C GLY A 142 7.74 7.83 6.62
N SER A 143 8.71 8.19 7.48
CA SER A 143 8.82 9.54 8.04
C SER A 143 9.73 10.49 7.25
N THR A 144 10.72 9.97 6.54
CA THR A 144 11.75 10.75 5.82
C THR A 144 11.85 10.42 4.33
N GLY A 145 11.00 9.53 3.81
CA GLY A 145 10.94 9.20 2.37
C GLY A 145 12.12 8.39 1.84
N MET A 146 13.05 7.97 2.70
CA MET A 146 14.15 7.07 2.32
C MET A 146 13.61 5.66 2.07
N ALA A 147 14.08 5.07 0.98
CA ALA A 147 13.99 3.65 0.69
C ALA A 147 14.77 2.86 1.76
N MET A 148 14.15 1.85 2.37
CA MET A 148 14.79 0.99 3.38
C MET A 148 15.63 -0.12 2.77
N GLY A 149 15.46 -0.42 1.48
CA GLY A 149 16.27 -1.38 0.73
C GLY A 149 17.73 -0.94 0.58
N GLU A 150 18.03 0.33 0.81
CA GLU A 150 19.41 0.86 0.85
C GLU A 150 20.07 0.70 2.23
N MET A 151 19.30 0.28 3.26
CA MET A 151 19.80 0.02 4.61
C MET A 151 19.84 -1.48 4.89
N GLU A 152 21.03 -2.07 4.78
CA GLU A 152 21.23 -3.47 5.16
C GLU A 152 21.27 -3.61 6.69
N MET A 153 20.18 -4.12 7.26
CA MET A 153 20.17 -4.63 8.62
C MET A 153 20.46 -6.14 8.58
N PRO A 154 21.46 -6.66 9.32
CA PRO A 154 21.71 -8.09 9.37
C PRO A 154 20.49 -8.81 9.93
N MET A 155 19.93 -9.73 9.15
CA MET A 155 18.82 -10.59 9.55
C MET A 155 19.33 -11.99 9.95
N PRO A 156 18.59 -12.73 10.79
CA PRO A 156 18.91 -14.14 11.06
C PRO A 156 18.90 -14.98 9.78
N ASP A 157 19.81 -15.96 9.69
CA ASP A 157 20.02 -16.77 8.47
C ASP A 157 18.77 -17.49 7.94
N ASN A 158 17.80 -17.78 8.82
CA ASN A 158 16.56 -18.48 8.49
C ASN A 158 15.37 -17.53 8.26
N THR A 159 15.61 -16.23 8.11
CA THR A 159 14.57 -15.22 7.88
C THR A 159 14.51 -14.86 6.40
N LEU A 160 13.31 -14.97 5.80
CA LEU A 160 13.08 -14.42 4.47
C LEU A 160 13.25 -12.91 4.48
N MET A 161 13.84 -12.39 3.41
CA MET A 161 14.05 -10.95 3.27
C MET A 161 12.72 -10.21 3.28
N MET A 162 12.59 -9.22 4.17
CA MET A 162 11.41 -8.36 4.26
C MET A 162 11.26 -7.45 3.03
N MET A 163 12.38 -6.88 2.59
CA MET A 163 12.46 -5.87 1.55
C MET A 163 13.42 -6.37 0.49
N SER A 164 12.90 -6.75 -0.67
CA SER A 164 13.67 -7.32 -1.77
C SER A 164 13.16 -6.83 -3.12
N GLY A 165 13.82 -7.29 -4.18
CA GLY A 165 13.47 -7.00 -5.57
C GLY A 165 13.82 -5.58 -6.01
N SER A 166 13.99 -5.45 -7.32
CA SER A 166 14.35 -4.18 -7.96
C SER A 166 13.47 -3.97 -9.19
N GLY A 167 13.04 -2.72 -9.38
CA GLY A 167 12.30 -2.26 -10.53
C GLY A 167 13.11 -1.29 -11.37
N GLN A 168 12.48 -0.67 -12.37
CA GLN A 168 13.12 0.29 -13.26
C GLN A 168 13.63 1.56 -12.55
N PHE A 169 13.02 1.89 -11.42
CA PHE A 169 13.22 3.15 -10.71
C PHE A 169 13.80 2.98 -9.30
N GLY A 170 14.35 1.79 -8.99
CA GLY A 170 14.95 1.50 -7.70
C GLY A 170 14.39 0.24 -7.02
N PRO A 171 14.63 0.07 -5.71
CA PRO A 171 14.16 -1.08 -4.96
C PRO A 171 12.62 -1.11 -4.88
N ILE A 172 12.04 -2.32 -5.00
CA ILE A 172 10.59 -2.53 -4.88
C ILE A 172 10.18 -2.70 -3.42
N GLU A 173 11.10 -3.18 -2.58
CA GLU A 173 10.95 -3.24 -1.14
C GLU A 173 9.78 -4.12 -0.66
N MET A 174 9.58 -5.26 -1.33
CA MET A 174 8.55 -6.23 -0.96
C MET A 174 9.19 -7.59 -0.67
N GLY A 175 8.47 -8.49 0.01
CA GLY A 175 9.04 -9.77 0.47
C GLY A 175 8.03 -10.90 0.70
N GLY A 176 6.75 -10.68 0.35
CA GLY A 176 5.68 -11.64 0.57
C GLY A 176 4.72 -11.75 -0.61
N MET A 177 3.43 -11.54 -0.36
CA MET A 177 2.34 -11.66 -1.32
C MET A 177 2.31 -10.47 -2.28
N PHE A 178 3.29 -10.40 -3.18
CA PHE A 178 3.44 -9.36 -4.19
C PHE A 178 3.87 -9.95 -5.53
N SER A 179 3.26 -9.48 -6.61
CA SER A 179 3.72 -9.70 -7.98
C SER A 179 3.37 -8.46 -8.82
N VAL A 180 3.68 -8.51 -10.11
CA VAL A 180 3.45 -7.45 -11.07
C VAL A 180 2.63 -7.98 -12.23
N MET A 181 1.47 -7.37 -12.50
CA MET A 181 0.75 -7.55 -13.74
C MET A 181 1.39 -6.70 -14.84
N LYS A 182 1.97 -7.35 -15.84
CA LYS A 182 2.71 -6.72 -16.93
C LYS A 182 1.86 -6.71 -18.19
N ILE A 183 1.25 -5.56 -18.49
CA ILE A 183 0.37 -5.42 -19.66
C ILE A 183 1.18 -4.88 -20.84
N ARG A 184 1.11 -5.55 -22.00
CA ARG A 184 1.86 -5.17 -23.21
C ARG A 184 1.04 -5.25 -24.48
N GLU A 185 1.27 -4.29 -25.36
CA GLU A 185 0.81 -4.34 -26.74
C GLU A 185 1.60 -5.38 -27.54
N GLY A 186 0.95 -6.02 -28.53
CA GLY A 186 1.61 -6.90 -29.49
C GLY A 186 2.04 -8.27 -28.96
N MET A 187 1.72 -8.62 -27.71
CA MET A 187 1.92 -9.98 -27.21
C MET A 187 1.06 -10.97 -28.01
N ALA A 188 1.61 -12.16 -28.26
CA ALA A 188 0.84 -13.25 -28.86
C ALA A 188 -0.24 -13.73 -27.88
N ARG A 189 -1.30 -14.31 -28.42
CA ARG A 189 -2.30 -15.00 -27.59
C ARG A 189 -1.61 -16.16 -26.88
N ASP A 190 -1.90 -16.33 -25.58
CA ASP A 190 -1.37 -17.42 -24.75
C ASP A 190 0.17 -17.40 -24.56
N ASP A 191 0.82 -16.25 -24.77
CA ASP A 191 2.23 -16.03 -24.40
C ASP A 191 2.33 -15.49 -22.97
N TYR A 192 2.90 -16.30 -22.07
CA TYR A 192 3.07 -15.98 -20.65
C TYR A 192 4.55 -15.75 -20.26
N LYS A 193 5.44 -15.53 -21.24
CA LYS A 193 6.82 -15.16 -20.94
C LYS A 193 6.87 -13.75 -20.35
N ASP A 194 7.79 -13.51 -19.41
CA ASP A 194 8.01 -12.17 -18.88
C ASP A 194 8.47 -11.22 -20.03
N PRO A 195 7.69 -10.18 -20.37
CA PRO A 195 8.05 -9.25 -21.44
C PRO A 195 9.14 -8.24 -21.01
N GLY A 196 9.67 -8.37 -19.79
CA GLY A 196 10.64 -7.45 -19.22
C GLY A 196 9.99 -6.16 -18.72
N PRO A 197 10.78 -5.11 -18.44
CA PRO A 197 10.26 -3.85 -17.93
C PRO A 197 9.44 -3.07 -18.97
N TYR A 198 8.37 -2.40 -18.53
CA TYR A 198 7.55 -1.55 -19.40
C TYR A 198 8.34 -0.36 -19.96
N LYS A 199 8.23 -0.10 -21.27
CA LYS A 199 8.87 1.05 -21.93
C LYS A 199 7.93 2.25 -21.89
N ASN A 200 8.17 3.16 -20.94
CA ASN A 200 7.38 4.37 -20.80
C ASN A 200 7.55 5.30 -22.03
N PRO A 201 6.47 5.95 -22.53
CA PRO A 201 6.59 6.91 -23.62
C PRO A 201 7.51 8.09 -23.28
N GLN A 202 8.15 8.66 -24.29
CA GLN A 202 9.08 9.78 -24.10
C GLN A 202 8.37 10.96 -23.41
N GLY A 203 9.00 11.52 -22.37
CA GLY A 203 8.48 12.66 -21.61
C GLY A 203 7.41 12.32 -20.56
N THR A 204 7.07 11.04 -20.37
CA THR A 204 6.08 10.63 -19.34
C THR A 204 6.70 10.27 -18.00
N VAL A 205 7.99 9.97 -17.97
CA VAL A 205 8.72 9.64 -16.74
C VAL A 205 9.23 10.92 -16.11
N ALA A 206 9.00 11.06 -14.81
CA ALA A 206 9.56 12.16 -14.02
C ALA A 206 11.09 12.09 -14.02
N TYR A 207 11.72 13.25 -14.14
CA TYR A 207 13.17 13.39 -14.08
C TYR A 207 13.50 14.50 -13.08
N GLU A 208 14.70 14.41 -12.51
CA GLU A 208 15.21 15.47 -11.64
C GLU A 208 15.40 16.75 -12.45
N VAL A 209 14.79 17.84 -11.99
CA VAL A 209 14.97 19.17 -12.57
C VAL A 209 15.98 19.94 -11.75
N ASP A 210 17.05 20.41 -12.39
CA ASP A 210 18.01 21.33 -11.78
C ASP A 210 17.42 22.74 -11.79
N ALA A 211 16.42 22.96 -10.94
CA ALA A 211 15.76 24.23 -10.75
C ALA A 211 16.09 24.75 -9.34
N PRO A 212 16.37 26.06 -9.17
CA PRO A 212 16.47 26.64 -7.84
C PRO A 212 15.18 26.33 -7.09
N ALA A 213 15.28 25.91 -5.83
CA ALA A 213 14.16 25.52 -4.99
C ALA A 213 13.15 26.67 -4.87
N SER A 214 12.26 26.81 -5.86
CA SER A 214 11.12 27.70 -5.76
C SER A 214 10.25 27.06 -4.69
N ALA A 215 10.00 27.79 -3.61
CA ALA A 215 9.10 27.35 -2.56
C ALA A 215 7.83 26.84 -3.24
N ALA A 216 7.55 25.53 -3.11
CA ALA A 216 6.29 24.97 -3.56
C ALA A 216 5.19 25.88 -3.02
N PRO A 217 4.27 26.40 -3.85
CA PRO A 217 3.22 27.27 -3.38
C PRO A 217 2.41 26.46 -2.38
N ARG A 218 2.69 26.67 -1.09
CA ARG A 218 1.84 26.19 -0.03
C ARG A 218 0.52 26.89 -0.28
N GLN A 219 -0.54 26.10 -0.47
CA GLN A 219 -1.89 26.62 -0.46
C GLN A 219 -2.00 27.43 0.85
N ASN A 220 -2.03 28.76 0.74
CA ASN A 220 -2.14 29.62 1.91
C ASN A 220 -3.45 29.21 2.56
N GLY A 221 -3.35 28.51 3.70
CA GLY A 221 -4.49 28.24 4.54
C GLY A 221 -5.16 29.57 4.81
N GLY A 222 -6.35 29.76 4.27
CA GLY A 222 -7.19 30.89 4.59
C GLY A 222 -7.38 30.91 6.09
N LYS A 223 -6.58 31.73 6.78
CA LYS A 223 -7.02 32.30 8.04
C LYS A 223 -8.16 33.22 7.66
N GLU A 224 -9.39 32.76 7.88
CA GLU A 224 -10.49 33.68 8.10
C GLU A 224 -10.03 34.61 9.23
N GLU A 225 -9.72 35.85 8.86
CA GLU A 225 -9.57 36.93 9.81
C GLU A 225 -10.93 37.12 10.46
N GLY A 226 -11.11 36.50 11.63
CA GLY A 226 -12.17 36.85 12.56
C GLY A 226 -12.04 38.33 12.91
N GLY A 227 -12.74 39.17 12.16
CA GLY A 227 -12.79 40.60 12.36
C GLY A 227 -13.26 40.90 13.78
N THR A 228 -12.35 41.40 14.62
CA THR A 228 -12.72 42.05 15.87
C THR A 228 -13.48 43.32 15.55
N THR A 229 -14.80 43.25 15.56
CA THR A 229 -15.67 44.43 15.60
C THR A 229 -15.34 45.22 16.87
N GLN A 230 -14.78 46.41 16.71
CA GLN A 230 -14.63 47.38 17.79
C GLN A 230 -16.02 47.78 18.30
N MET A 231 -16.40 47.32 19.49
CA MET A 231 -17.47 47.99 20.25
C MET A 231 -16.85 49.14 21.04
N LYS A 232 -17.24 50.36 20.62
CA LYS A 232 -17.08 51.63 21.32
C LYS A 232 -17.53 51.49 22.78
N GLY A 233 -16.71 52.00 23.71
CA GLY A 233 -16.89 51.80 25.13
C GLY A 233 -18.16 52.38 25.74
N MET A 234 -18.53 51.82 26.89
CA MET A 234 -19.28 52.52 27.94
C MET A 234 -18.70 52.15 29.32
N LYS A 235 -18.54 53.20 30.13
CA LYS A 235 -17.97 53.26 31.49
C LYS A 235 -18.84 52.52 32.52
N GLY A 236 -18.18 52.13 33.62
CA GLY A 236 -18.80 51.83 34.93
C GLY A 236 -19.24 50.36 35.05
N MET A 237 -19.12 49.66 36.17
CA MET A 237 -19.13 50.11 37.56
C MET A 237 -18.54 48.99 38.44
N LYS A 238 -18.02 49.40 39.60
CA LYS A 238 -17.45 48.56 40.66
C LYS A 238 -18.39 47.43 41.13
N GLY A 239 -17.81 46.25 41.35
CA GLY A 239 -17.99 45.41 42.54
C GLY A 239 -19.27 44.60 42.69
N MET A 240 -19.14 43.29 42.94
CA MET A 240 -19.52 42.70 44.23
C MET A 240 -19.01 41.26 44.35
N LYS A 241 -18.68 40.92 45.60
CA LYS A 241 -18.22 39.62 46.10
C LYS A 241 -19.29 38.53 45.95
N GLY A 242 -18.80 37.31 45.73
CA GLY A 242 -19.09 36.14 46.56
C GLY A 242 -20.43 35.41 46.34
N MET A 243 -20.32 34.13 45.95
CA MET A 243 -20.58 32.96 46.80
C MET A 243 -20.08 31.71 46.08
#